data_AF-A0A6V7IA92-F1
#
_entry.id   AF-A0A6V7IA92-F1
#
_cell.length_a   1.000
_cell.length_b   1.000
_cell.length_c   1.000
_cell.angle_alpha   90.00
_cell.angle_beta   90.00
_cell.angle_gamma   90.00
#
_symmetry.space_group_name_H-M   'P 1'
#
loop_
_entity.id
_entity.type
_entity.pdbx_description
1 polymer ?
#
loop_
_entity_poly.entity_id
_entity_poly.type
_entity_poly.pdbx_seq_one_letter_code
_entity_poly.pdbx_strand_id
1 'polypeptide(L)' 'VAMDEAKDLARVLKIPYIECSAKLRMNVDQAFHELVRIVRKFQLSERPPLKPNYKKNKKKCCML' A
#
# COMPACT_ATOMS: atom_id res chain seq x y z
N VAL A 1 -0.73 -23.21 -16.97
CA VAL A 1 -1.22 -21.83 -17.20
C VAL A 1 -0.12 -21.10 -17.92
N ALA A 2 -0.36 -20.63 -19.14
CA ALA A 2 0.64 -19.84 -19.82
C ALA A 2 0.77 -18.49 -19.08
N MET A 3 1.98 -18.00 -18.87
CA MET A 3 2.19 -16.73 -18.16
C MET A 3 1.45 -15.57 -18.83
N ASP A 4 1.30 -15.63 -20.15
CA ASP A 4 0.61 -14.63 -20.93
C ASP A 4 -0.90 -14.61 -20.68
N GLU A 5 -1.53 -15.78 -20.51
CA GLU A 5 -2.96 -15.88 -20.17
C GLU A 5 -3.27 -15.19 -18.84
N ALA A 6 -2.43 -15.42 -17.82
CA ALA A 6 -2.60 -14.81 -16.51
C ALA A 6 -2.41 -13.28 -16.55
N LYS A 7 -1.42 -12.81 -17.32
CA LYS A 7 -1.18 -11.38 -17.52
C LYS A 7 -2.30 -10.70 -18.31
N ASP A 8 -2.82 -11.34 -19.34
CA ASP A 8 -3.91 -10.82 -20.15
C ASP A 8 -5.20 -10.76 -19.34
N LEU A 9 -5.52 -11.80 -18.56
CA LEU A 9 -6.66 -11.78 -17.66
C LEU A 9 -6.56 -10.66 -16.63
N ALA A 10 -5.38 -10.47 -16.03
CA ALA A 10 -5.14 -9.39 -15.08
C ALA A 10 -5.34 -8.00 -15.73
N ARG A 11 -4.92 -7.84 -16.99
CA ARG A 11 -5.13 -6.61 -17.76
C ARG A 11 -6.62 -6.35 -18.02
N VAL A 12 -7.37 -7.38 -18.40
CA VAL A 12 -8.82 -7.29 -18.63
C VAL A 12 -9.57 -6.91 -17.35
N LEU A 13 -9.20 -7.53 -16.23
CA LEU A 13 -9.80 -7.27 -14.91
C LEU A 13 -9.26 -5.98 -14.25
N LYS A 14 -8.24 -5.34 -14.83
CA LYS A 14 -7.54 -4.16 -14.29
C LYS A 14 -6.99 -4.38 -12.88
N ILE A 15 -6.51 -5.60 -12.60
CA ILE A 15 -5.90 -5.96 -11.32
C ILE A 15 -4.39 -6.13 -11.48
N PRO A 16 -3.59 -5.79 -10.46
CA PRO A 16 -2.16 -6.10 -10.46
C PRO A 16 -1.91 -7.61 -10.44
N TYR A 17 -0.90 -8.07 -11.19
CA TYR A 17 -0.47 -9.45 -11.23
C TYR A 17 1.01 -9.56 -10.86
N ILE A 18 1.34 -10.53 -10.00
CA ILE A 18 2.69 -10.82 -9.54
C ILE A 18 2.88 -12.33 -9.56
N GLU A 19 3.87 -12.80 -10.31
CA GLU A 19 4.31 -14.20 -10.27
C GLU A 19 5.06 -14.45 -8.97
N CYS A 20 4.74 -15.54 -8.26
CA CYS A 20 5.39 -15.87 -6.99
C CYS A 20 5.66 -17.36 -6.85
N SER A 21 6.66 -17.70 -6.04
CA SER A 21 6.96 -19.09 -5.65
C SER A 21 7.18 -19.14 -4.15
N ALA A 22 6.22 -19.73 -3.43
CA ALA A 22 6.31 -19.89 -1.98
C ALA A 22 7.52 -20.76 -1.59
N LYS A 23 7.80 -21.82 -2.36
CA LYS A 23 8.91 -22.74 -2.11
C LYS A 23 10.28 -22.04 -2.21
N LEU A 24 10.44 -21.15 -3.18
CA LEU A 24 11.68 -20.38 -3.37
C LEU A 24 11.66 -19.04 -2.61
N ARG A 25 10.59 -18.76 -1.86
CA ARG A 25 10.33 -17.46 -1.24
C ARG A 25 10.44 -16.28 -2.23
N MET A 26 10.10 -16.53 -3.50
CA MET A 26 10.20 -15.53 -4.57
C MET A 26 8.92 -14.70 -4.62
N ASN A 27 9.07 -13.38 -4.59
CA ASN A 27 7.99 -12.37 -4.69
C ASN A 27 6.88 -12.48 -3.62
N VAL A 28 7.05 -13.32 -2.59
CA VAL A 28 6.09 -13.47 -1.48
C VAL A 28 5.95 -12.14 -0.75
N ASP A 29 7.06 -11.57 -0.26
CA ASP A 29 7.06 -10.31 0.49
C ASP A 29 6.57 -9.14 -0.38
N GLN A 30 6.92 -9.15 -1.68
CA GLN A 30 6.46 -8.14 -2.63
C GLN A 30 4.93 -8.16 -2.81
N ALA A 31 4.33 -9.35 -2.92
CA ALA A 31 2.88 -9.48 -3.07
C ALA A 31 2.12 -8.92 -1.87
N PHE A 32 2.58 -9.20 -0.65
CA PHE A 32 1.98 -8.64 0.58
C PHE A 32 2.16 -7.12 0.67
N HIS A 33 3.36 -6.60 0.36
CA HIS A 33 3.60 -5.17 0.39
C HIS A 33 2.74 -4.41 -0.63
N GLU A 34 2.56 -4.96 -1.83
CA GLU A 34 1.77 -4.30 -2.86
C GLU A 34 0.29 -4.23 -2.48
N LEU A 35 -0.26 -5.31 -1.90
CA LEU A 35 -1.62 -5.29 -1.35
C LEU A 35 -1.80 -4.21 -0.28
N VAL A 36 -0.88 -4.11 0.68
CA VAL A 36 -0.95 -3.09 1.74
C VAL A 36 -0.90 -1.68 1.18
N ARG A 37 -0.06 -1.44 0.15
CA ARG A 37 0.00 -0.13 -0.52
C ARG A 37 -1.32 0.23 -1.18
N ILE A 38 -1.97 -0.71 -1.85
CA ILE A 38 -3.28 -0.50 -2.50
C ILE A 38 -4.33 -0.15 -1.45
N VAL A 39 -4.40 -0.91 -0.36
CA VAL A 39 -5.34 -0.65 0.75
C VAL A 39 -5.12 0.74 1.35
N ARG A 40 -3.86 1.14 1.60
CA ARG A 40 -3.55 2.47 2.14
C ARG A 40 -3.93 3.60 1.16
N LYS A 41 -3.64 3.44 -0.13
CA LYS A 41 -4.04 4.42 -1.17
C LYS A 41 -5.56 4.56 -1.22
N PHE A 42 -6.29 3.44 -1.19
CA PHE A 42 -7.74 3.43 -1.19
C PHE A 42 -8.33 4.10 0.06
N GLN A 43 -7.76 3.83 1.23
CA GLN A 43 -8.18 4.49 2.48
C GLN A 43 -7.96 6.01 2.43
N LEU A 44 -6.85 6.47 1.86
CA LEU A 44 -6.56 7.90 1.73
C LEU A 44 -7.51 8.62 0.76
N SER A 45 -7.95 7.94 -0.31
CA SER A 45 -8.90 8.52 -1.27
C SER A 45 -10.32 8.58 -0.73
N GLU A 46 -10.77 7.52 -0.06
CA GLU A 46 -12.14 7.42 0.46
C GLU A 46 -12.33 8.12 1.81
N ARG A 47 -11.26 8.23 2.61
CA ARG A 47 -11.26 8.92 3.90
C ARG A 47 -10.05 9.85 3.93
N PRO A 48 -10.17 11.09 3.42
CA PRO A 48 -9.09 12.05 3.55
C PRO A 48 -8.69 12.10 5.03
N PRO A 49 -7.40 11.91 5.36
CA PRO A 49 -6.98 11.88 6.75
C PRO A 49 -7.42 13.18 7.40
N LEU A 50 -8.21 13.07 8.47
CA LEU A 50 -8.48 14.21 9.36
C LEU A 50 -7.11 14.78 9.72
N LYS A 51 -6.86 16.02 9.29
CA LYS A 51 -5.57 16.70 9.40
C LYS A 51 -4.96 16.36 10.76
N PRO A 52 -3.73 15.81 10.83
CA PRO A 52 -3.14 15.53 12.12
C PRO A 52 -3.02 16.87 12.84
N ASN A 53 -3.82 17.03 13.90
CA ASN A 53 -3.88 18.24 14.69
C ASN A 53 -2.60 18.30 15.54
N TYR A 54 -1.46 18.57 14.92
CA TYR A 54 -0.22 18.87 15.61
C TYR A 54 -0.33 20.27 16.24
N LYS A 55 -1.20 20.43 17.25
CA LYS A 55 -1.05 21.53 18.22
C LYS A 55 0.16 21.19 19.10
N LYS A 56 1.36 21.48 18.62
CA LYS A 56 2.54 21.63 19.48
C LYS A 56 2.35 22.91 20.31
N ASN A 57 1.49 22.86 21.33
CA ASN A 57 1.53 23.80 22.44
C ASN A 57 2.71 23.42 23.34
N LYS A 58 3.92 23.86 22.99
CA LYS A 58 4.98 24.01 23.99
C LYS A 58 5.04 25.50 24.35
N LYS A 59 4.45 25.83 25.50
CA LYS A 59 4.48 27.17 26.10
C LYS A 59 5.94 27.62 26.24
N LYS A 60 6.24 28.87 25.86
CA LYS A 60 7.51 29.52 26.19
C LYS A 60 7.57 29.67 27.71
N CYS A 61 8.45 28.93 28.38
CA CYS A 61 8.86 29.25 29.75
C CYS A 61 9.91 30.35 29.62
N CYS A 62 9.58 31.56 30.05
CA CYS A 62 10.58 32.60 30.28
C CYS A 62 11.27 32.25 31.60
N MET A 63 12.56 31.91 31.53
CA MET A 63 13.41 31.91 32.71
C MET A 63 13.61 33.38 33.10
N LEU A 64 13.13 33.74 34.29
CA LEU A 64 13.49 34.98 35.00
C LEU A 64 14.82 34.76 35.72
#